data_AF-G3XRC5-F1
#
_entry.id   AF-G3XRC5-F1
#
_cell.length_a   1.000
_cell.length_b   1.000
_cell.length_c   1.000
_cell.angle_alpha   90.00
_cell.angle_beta   90.00
_cell.angle_gamma   90.00
#
_symmetry.space_group_name_H-M   'P 1'
#
loop_
_entity.id
_entity.type
_entity.pdbx_description
1 polymer ?
#
loop_
_entity_poly.entity_id
_entity_poly.type
_entity_poly.pdbx_seq_one_letter_code
_entity_poly.pdbx_strand_id
1 'polypeptide(L)'
;STKDNDAPTFRQWGFEDINASLPNSPTEKPIILIDVREPAELSSTGIIPSAVSVPLASQPDALFLTPEEFETRFGFPKPGVKGDEEGAEIVFYCKAGVRARAAAQLAEQAGYEASRLGVYDGSWLDWAKKGGRVERWEG
;
A
#
# COMPACT_ATOMS: atom_id res chain seq x y z
N SER A 1 -5.96 28.97 23.03
CA SER A 1 -5.73 28.70 21.60
C SER A 1 -4.63 27.66 21.46
N THR A 2 -4.98 26.39 21.60
CA THR A 2 -4.14 25.27 21.16
C THR A 2 -4.73 24.82 19.84
N LYS A 3 -3.99 25.05 18.75
CA LYS A 3 -4.31 24.42 17.46
C LYS A 3 -3.90 22.97 17.63
N ASP A 4 -4.85 22.09 17.89
CA ASP A 4 -4.63 20.66 17.72
C ASP A 4 -4.30 20.46 16.24
N ASN A 5 -3.04 20.09 16.00
CA ASN A 5 -2.52 19.75 14.69
C ASN A 5 -3.01 18.31 14.44
N ASP A 6 -4.27 18.15 14.07
CA ASP A 6 -4.85 16.86 13.66
C ASP A 6 -4.20 16.47 12.33
N ALA A 7 -3.01 15.90 12.41
CA ALA A 7 -2.47 15.14 11.29
C ALA A 7 -3.45 13.98 11.03
N PRO A 8 -3.78 13.67 9.77
CA PRO A 8 -4.70 12.59 9.46
C PRO A 8 -4.22 11.29 10.13
N THR A 9 -5.06 10.75 11.01
CA THR A 9 -4.80 9.50 11.70
C THR A 9 -5.27 8.34 10.83
N PHE A 10 -4.38 7.79 10.01
CA PHE A 10 -4.66 6.58 9.23
C PHE A 10 -4.75 5.35 10.15
N ARG A 11 -5.54 4.35 9.74
CA ARG A 11 -5.61 3.08 10.46
C ARG A 11 -4.22 2.44 10.56
N GLN A 12 -3.84 2.01 11.75
CA GLN A 12 -2.58 1.30 11.96
C GLN A 12 -2.80 -0.21 11.78
N TRP A 13 -1.92 -0.81 10.98
CA TRP A 13 -1.91 -2.24 10.71
C TRP A 13 -0.67 -2.87 11.33
N GLY A 14 -0.83 -4.04 11.95
CA GLY A 14 0.26 -4.90 12.41
C GLY A 14 0.49 -6.09 11.49
N PHE A 15 1.58 -6.81 11.74
CA PHE A 15 1.88 -8.07 11.05
C PHE A 15 0.71 -9.05 11.09
N GLU A 16 0.09 -9.20 12.26
CA GLU A 16 -0.99 -10.15 12.49
C GLU A 16 -2.22 -9.78 11.66
N ASP A 17 -2.55 -8.49 11.55
CA ASP A 17 -3.65 -7.98 10.72
C ASP A 17 -3.40 -8.23 9.24
N ILE A 18 -2.18 -7.92 8.76
CA ILE A 18 -1.79 -8.17 7.37
C ILE A 18 -1.83 -9.67 7.05
N ASN A 19 -1.21 -10.49 7.90
CA ASN A 19 -1.13 -11.93 7.68
C ASN A 19 -2.51 -12.59 7.69
N ALA A 20 -3.43 -12.13 8.55
CA ALA A 20 -4.81 -12.61 8.58
C ALA A 20 -5.64 -12.13 7.37
N SER A 21 -5.24 -11.03 6.72
CA SER A 21 -5.94 -10.44 5.58
C SER A 21 -5.40 -10.89 4.22
N LEU A 22 -4.33 -11.69 4.21
CA LEU A 22 -3.81 -12.26 2.97
C LEU A 22 -4.83 -13.25 2.38
N PRO A 23 -5.05 -13.22 1.06
CA PRO A 23 -6.00 -14.12 0.42
C PRO A 23 -5.55 -15.58 0.60
N ASN A 24 -6.48 -16.42 1.05
CA ASN A 24 -6.36 -17.87 1.07
C ASN A 24 -6.95 -18.52 -0.19
N SER A 25 -7.73 -17.75 -0.95
CA SER A 25 -8.39 -18.16 -2.20
C SER A 25 -8.54 -16.95 -3.14
N PRO A 26 -8.60 -17.13 -4.47
CA PRO A 26 -8.84 -16.05 -5.44
C PRO A 26 -10.19 -15.31 -5.29
N THR A 27 -11.11 -15.83 -4.48
CA THR A 27 -12.47 -15.29 -4.30
C THR A 27 -12.66 -14.47 -3.03
N GLU A 28 -11.65 -14.40 -2.16
CA GLU A 28 -11.69 -13.53 -0.97
C GLU A 28 -11.40 -12.10 -1.41
N LYS A 29 -12.21 -11.14 -0.94
CA LYS A 29 -11.97 -9.72 -1.17
C LYS A 29 -10.90 -9.24 -0.18
N PRO A 30 -9.63 -9.16 -0.58
CA PRO A 30 -8.57 -8.84 0.35
C PRO A 30 -8.49 -7.32 0.54
N ILE A 31 -7.71 -6.92 1.53
CA ILE A 31 -7.18 -5.56 1.57
C ILE A 31 -6.34 -5.30 0.30
N ILE A 32 -6.27 -4.05 -0.11
CA ILE A 32 -5.38 -3.60 -1.18
C ILE A 32 -4.05 -3.26 -0.54
N LEU A 33 -3.04 -4.09 -0.76
CA LEU A 33 -1.72 -3.90 -0.18
C LEU A 33 -0.80 -3.23 -1.20
N ILE A 34 -0.31 -2.04 -0.88
CA ILE A 34 0.54 -1.23 -1.78
C ILE A 34 1.96 -1.17 -1.22
N ASP A 35 2.91 -1.75 -1.94
CA ASP A 35 4.34 -1.62 -1.66
C ASP A 35 4.89 -0.36 -2.33
N VAL A 36 5.37 0.58 -1.52
CA VAL A 36 5.93 1.85 -2.02
C VAL A 36 7.46 1.89 -2.04
N ARG A 37 8.10 0.72 -1.94
CA ARG A 37 9.55 0.57 -2.13
C ARG A 37 9.95 0.74 -3.59
N GLU A 38 11.24 0.97 -3.81
CA GLU A 38 11.79 1.07 -5.17
C GLU A 38 11.98 -0.32 -5.79
N PRO A 39 11.81 -0.48 -7.12
CA PRO A 39 11.96 -1.74 -7.84
C PRO A 39 13.16 -2.61 -7.42
N ALA A 40 14.33 -1.99 -7.22
CA ALA A 40 15.54 -2.69 -6.81
C ALA A 40 15.40 -3.39 -5.43
N GLU A 41 14.65 -2.79 -4.50
CA GLU A 41 14.32 -3.41 -3.21
C GLU A 41 13.44 -4.64 -3.43
N LEU A 42 12.36 -4.51 -4.21
CA LEU A 42 11.41 -5.59 -4.50
C LEU A 42 12.09 -6.77 -5.20
N SER A 43 12.94 -6.52 -6.21
CA SER A 43 13.68 -7.57 -6.90
C SER A 43 14.62 -8.35 -5.98
N SER A 44 15.16 -7.68 -4.95
CA SER A 44 16.12 -8.30 -4.03
C SER A 44 15.47 -9.09 -2.89
N THR A 45 14.28 -8.68 -2.44
CA THR A 45 13.65 -9.27 -1.25
C THR A 45 12.32 -9.98 -1.53
N GLY A 46 11.72 -9.75 -2.70
CA GLY A 46 10.32 -10.04 -2.95
C GLY A 46 9.38 -9.02 -2.30
N ILE A 47 8.09 -9.34 -2.34
CA ILE A 47 6.97 -8.55 -1.82
C ILE A 47 6.14 -9.37 -0.84
N ILE A 48 5.31 -8.68 -0.04
CA ILE A 48 4.23 -9.34 0.67
C ILE A 48 3.25 -9.87 -0.38
N PRO A 49 2.74 -11.11 -0.25
CA PRO A 49 1.83 -11.71 -1.21
C PRO A 49 0.67 -10.79 -1.59
N SER A 50 0.28 -10.84 -2.87
CA SER A 50 -0.75 -10.00 -3.49
C SER A 50 -0.52 -8.47 -3.44
N ALA A 51 0.65 -7.99 -2.98
CA ALA A 51 0.93 -6.57 -3.00
C ALA A 51 1.19 -6.06 -4.43
N VAL A 52 0.69 -4.85 -4.72
CA VAL A 52 1.01 -4.12 -5.95
C VAL A 52 2.11 -3.09 -5.69
N SER A 53 2.98 -2.88 -6.67
CA SER A 53 4.12 -1.97 -6.55
C SER A 53 3.76 -0.57 -7.04
N VAL A 54 3.87 0.44 -6.17
CA VAL A 54 3.72 1.86 -6.52
C VAL A 54 4.87 2.66 -5.88
N PRO A 55 6.08 2.67 -6.49
CA PRO A 55 7.29 3.24 -5.89
C PRO A 55 7.16 4.72 -5.58
N LEU A 56 7.25 5.10 -4.30
CA LEU A 56 7.01 6.49 -3.91
C LEU A 56 8.16 7.43 -4.30
N ALA A 57 9.42 6.99 -4.24
CA ALA A 57 10.54 7.90 -4.40
C ALA A 57 10.77 8.26 -5.88
N SER A 58 10.60 7.30 -6.78
CA SER A 58 10.70 7.53 -8.23
C SER A 58 9.38 7.97 -8.88
N GLN A 59 8.22 7.68 -8.29
CA GLN A 59 6.89 8.03 -8.83
C GLN A 59 6.00 8.75 -7.80
N PRO A 60 6.40 9.94 -7.29
CA PRO A 60 5.65 10.64 -6.25
C PRO A 60 4.27 11.15 -6.70
N ASP A 61 4.04 11.29 -8.01
CA ASP A 61 2.79 11.72 -8.62
C ASP A 61 1.81 10.57 -8.90
N ALA A 62 2.24 9.30 -8.74
CA ALA A 62 1.49 8.13 -9.18
C ALA A 62 0.03 8.12 -8.70
N LEU A 63 -0.19 8.44 -7.42
CA LEU A 63 -1.52 8.40 -6.82
C LEU A 63 -2.44 9.51 -7.34
N PHE A 64 -1.90 10.59 -7.92
CA PHE A 64 -2.67 11.70 -8.48
C PHE A 64 -3.08 11.48 -9.94
N LEU A 65 -2.50 10.49 -10.61
CA LEU A 65 -2.84 10.17 -11.99
C LEU A 65 -4.31 9.76 -12.11
N THR A 66 -4.92 10.08 -13.24
CA THR A 66 -6.22 9.47 -13.58
C THR A 66 -6.07 7.95 -13.68
N PRO A 67 -7.15 7.15 -13.53
CA PRO A 67 -7.06 5.71 -13.67
C PRO A 67 -6.43 5.24 -14.99
N GLU A 68 -6.71 5.96 -16.09
CA GLU A 68 -6.20 5.66 -17.43
C GLU A 68 -4.69 5.96 -17.57
N GLU A 69 -4.24 7.11 -17.06
CA GLU A 69 -2.82 7.46 -17.03
C GLU A 69 -2.02 6.53 -16.13
N PHE A 70 -2.59 6.15 -14.98
CA PHE A 70 -1.98 5.19 -14.07
C PHE A 70 -1.80 3.84 -14.77
N GLU A 71 -2.86 3.29 -15.36
CA GLU A 71 -2.79 1.99 -16.04
C GLU A 71 -1.82 2.01 -17.23
N THR A 72 -1.77 3.12 -17.98
CA THR A 72 -0.77 3.30 -19.05
C THR A 72 0.66 3.26 -18.52
N ARG A 73 0.91 3.83 -17.33
CA ARG A 73 2.26 3.94 -16.74
C ARG A 73 2.69 2.67 -16.03
N PHE A 74 1.79 2.04 -15.29
CA PHE A 74 2.09 0.93 -14.39
C PHE A 74 1.71 -0.44 -14.97
N GLY A 75 0.88 -0.49 -16.02
CA GLY A 75 0.45 -1.74 -16.65
C GLY A 75 -0.63 -2.50 -15.89
N PHE A 76 -1.18 -1.92 -14.81
CA PHE A 76 -2.29 -2.48 -14.05
C PHE A 76 -3.28 -1.40 -13.60
N PRO A 77 -4.54 -1.76 -13.30
CA PRO A 77 -5.56 -0.79 -12.88
C PRO A 77 -5.13 -0.01 -11.65
N LYS A 78 -5.47 1.29 -11.60
CA LYS A 78 -5.23 2.11 -10.42
C LYS A 78 -5.88 1.45 -9.18
N PRO A 79 -5.13 1.16 -8.11
CA PRO A 79 -5.68 0.46 -6.95
C PRO A 79 -6.75 1.28 -6.24
N GLY A 80 -7.84 0.63 -5.82
CA GLY A 80 -8.83 1.15 -4.89
C GLY A 80 -9.88 2.11 -5.44
N VAL A 81 -9.88 2.36 -6.76
CA VAL A 81 -10.76 3.37 -7.41
C VAL A 81 -11.90 2.80 -8.26
N LYS A 82 -11.91 1.50 -8.59
CA LYS A 82 -12.94 0.89 -9.45
C LYS A 82 -13.17 -0.58 -9.12
N GLY A 83 -14.34 -1.10 -9.49
CA GLY A 83 -14.60 -2.54 -9.57
C GLY A 83 -14.86 -3.21 -8.21
N ASP A 84 -14.37 -4.43 -8.06
CA ASP A 84 -14.49 -5.29 -6.88
C ASP A 84 -13.69 -4.79 -5.65
N GLU A 85 -12.78 -3.85 -5.88
CA GLU A 85 -11.97 -3.11 -4.91
C GLU A 85 -12.68 -1.90 -4.27
N GLU A 86 -13.88 -1.56 -4.75
CA GLU A 86 -14.67 -0.47 -4.19
C GLU A 86 -15.02 -0.74 -2.71
N GLY A 87 -14.64 0.19 -1.83
CA GLY A 87 -14.81 0.06 -0.38
C GLY A 87 -13.74 -0.78 0.34
N ALA A 88 -12.81 -1.42 -0.37
CA ALA A 88 -11.71 -2.17 0.26
C ALA A 88 -10.75 -1.23 1.00
N GLU A 89 -10.18 -1.71 2.10
CA GLU A 89 -9.13 -0.98 2.83
C GLU A 89 -7.82 -1.00 2.03
N ILE A 90 -7.15 0.14 1.98
CA ILE A 90 -5.91 0.36 1.24
C ILE A 90 -4.80 0.54 2.25
N VAL A 91 -3.85 -0.40 2.26
CA VAL A 91 -2.78 -0.45 3.24
C VAL A 91 -1.45 -0.22 2.55
N PHE A 92 -0.75 0.84 2.97
CA PHE A 92 0.58 1.14 2.48
C PHE A 92 1.65 0.51 3.37
N TYR A 93 2.69 -0.03 2.75
CA TYR A 93 3.90 -0.42 3.45
C TYR A 93 5.14 -0.06 2.62
N CYS A 94 6.29 0.02 3.28
CA CYS A 94 7.55 0.27 2.59
C CYS A 94 8.66 -0.62 3.19
N LYS A 95 9.88 -0.08 3.34
CA LYS A 95 10.95 -0.77 4.09
C LYS A 95 10.75 -0.71 5.60
N ALA A 96 10.49 0.48 6.14
CA ALA A 96 10.53 0.77 7.59
C ALA A 96 9.44 1.77 8.05
N GLY A 97 8.29 1.81 7.37
CA GLY A 97 7.15 2.67 7.72
C GLY A 97 7.19 4.13 7.28
N VAL A 98 8.37 4.75 7.09
CA VAL A 98 8.48 6.19 6.79
C VAL A 98 7.77 6.58 5.49
N ARG A 99 8.07 5.89 4.38
CA ARG A 99 7.45 6.15 3.07
C ARG A 99 5.96 5.76 3.04
N ALA A 100 5.58 4.76 3.82
CA ALA A 100 4.20 4.28 3.86
C ALA A 100 3.24 5.35 4.39
N ARG A 101 3.61 6.06 5.46
CA ARG A 101 2.82 7.21 5.95
C ARG A 101 2.72 8.33 4.93
N ALA A 102 3.82 8.67 4.27
CA ALA A 102 3.83 9.69 3.22
C ALA A 102 2.91 9.28 2.04
N ALA A 103 2.94 8.01 1.63
CA ALA A 103 2.06 7.50 0.59
C ALA A 103 0.57 7.58 0.98
N ALA A 104 0.22 7.24 2.23
CA ALA A 104 -1.15 7.40 2.72
C ALA A 104 -1.62 8.87 2.70
N GLN A 105 -0.75 9.80 3.09
CA GLN A 105 -1.04 11.25 3.00
C GLN A 105 -1.25 11.71 1.55
N LEU A 106 -0.43 11.23 0.62
CA LEU A 106 -0.58 11.57 -0.80
C LEU A 106 -1.83 10.93 -1.40
N ALA A 107 -2.20 9.72 -0.98
CA ALA A 107 -3.45 9.08 -1.39
C ALA A 107 -4.67 9.91 -0.94
N GLU A 108 -4.71 10.34 0.32
CA GLU A 108 -5.77 11.22 0.82
C GLU A 108 -5.85 12.53 0.01
N GLN A 109 -4.71 13.18 -0.24
CA GLN A 109 -4.63 14.38 -1.06
C GLN A 109 -5.05 14.16 -2.52
N ALA A 110 -4.84 12.95 -3.04
CA ALA A 110 -5.27 12.52 -4.36
C ALA A 110 -6.76 12.12 -4.43
N GLY A 111 -7.50 12.26 -3.33
CA GLY A 111 -8.95 12.04 -3.28
C GLY A 111 -9.37 10.63 -2.87
N TYR A 112 -8.46 9.81 -2.35
CA TYR A 112 -8.85 8.56 -1.71
C TYR A 112 -9.56 8.82 -0.38
N GLU A 113 -10.57 8.01 -0.06
CA GLU A 113 -11.31 8.15 1.20
C GLU A 113 -10.42 7.84 2.40
N ALA A 114 -10.18 8.84 3.27
CA ALA A 114 -9.31 8.70 4.44
C ALA A 114 -9.68 7.53 5.36
N SER A 115 -10.97 7.20 5.48
CA SER A 115 -11.47 6.07 6.28
C SER A 115 -11.05 4.70 5.76
N ARG A 116 -10.64 4.60 4.48
CA ARG A 116 -10.14 3.37 3.86
C ARG A 116 -8.62 3.27 3.94
N LEU A 117 -7.92 4.33 4.31
CA LEU A 117 -6.45 4.39 4.27
C LEU A 117 -5.83 3.87 5.57
N GLY A 118 -4.88 2.95 5.42
CA GLY A 118 -4.11 2.39 6.49
C GLY A 118 -2.61 2.33 6.20
N VAL A 119 -1.83 2.20 7.26
CA VAL A 119 -0.38 2.09 7.20
C VAL A 119 0.07 0.87 8.00
N TYR A 120 0.90 0.03 7.39
CA TYR A 120 1.66 -0.98 8.10
C TYR A 120 3.05 -0.42 8.46
N ASP A 121 3.16 0.13 9.67
CA ASP A 121 4.35 0.81 10.16
C ASP A 121 5.58 -0.07 10.27
N GLY A 122 5.39 -1.32 10.71
CA GLY A 122 6.44 -2.33 10.78
C GLY A 122 7.03 -2.64 9.40
N SER A 123 6.20 -2.55 8.36
CA SER A 123 6.60 -2.62 6.95
C SER A 123 7.41 -3.89 6.64
N TRP A 124 8.21 -3.89 5.58
CA TRP A 124 9.00 -5.04 5.17
C TRP A 124 9.93 -5.57 6.26
N LEU A 125 10.57 -4.70 7.05
CA LEU A 125 11.50 -5.15 8.09
C LEU A 125 10.81 -5.96 9.19
N ASP A 126 9.62 -5.56 9.63
CA ASP A 126 8.84 -6.35 10.60
C ASP A 126 8.32 -7.64 9.97
N TRP A 127 7.80 -7.57 8.73
CA TRP A 127 7.34 -8.73 7.98
C TRP A 127 8.41 -9.82 7.86
N ALA A 128 9.61 -9.43 7.40
CA ALA A 128 10.74 -10.33 7.26
C ALA A 128 11.22 -10.88 8.61
N LYS A 129 11.28 -10.02 9.64
CA LYS A 129 11.69 -10.42 11.00
C LYS A 129 10.75 -11.47 11.59
N LYS A 130 9.45 -11.37 11.33
CA LYS A 130 8.42 -12.31 11.80
C LYS A 130 8.26 -13.54 10.89
N GLY A 131 9.05 -13.65 9.82
CA GLY A 131 9.02 -14.80 8.92
C GLY A 131 7.75 -14.89 8.07
N GLY A 132 7.16 -13.74 7.73
CA GLY A 132 5.98 -13.70 6.86
C GLY A 132 6.24 -14.28 5.47
N ARG A 133 5.18 -14.78 4.82
CA ARG A 133 5.25 -15.33 3.46
C ARG A 133 5.79 -14.28 2.48
N VAL A 134 6.63 -14.70 1.53
CA VAL A 134 7.21 -13.81 0.52
C VAL A 134 6.81 -14.30 -0.87
N GLU A 135 6.39 -13.35 -1.70
CA GLU A 135 6.13 -13.57 -3.12
C GLU A 135 7.24 -12.93 -3.95
N ARG A 136 7.63 -13.58 -5.06
CA ARG A 136 8.62 -13.04 -5.97
C ARG A 136 7.99 -11.91 -6.78
N TRP A 137 8.64 -10.75 -6.83
CA TRP A 137 8.18 -9.66 -7.68
C TRP A 137 8.60 -9.91 -9.14
N GLU A 138 7.65 -9.83 -10.07
CA GLU A 138 7.86 -10.12 -11.50
C GLU A 138 7.98 -8.88 -12.39
N GLY A 139 7.78 -7.67 -11.85
CA GLY A 139 7.81 -6.41 -12.60
C GLY A 139 6.43 -5.83 -12.73
#